data_AF-L8M3L9-F1
#
_entry.id   AF-L8M3L9-F1
#
_cell.length_a   1.000
_cell.length_b   1.000
_cell.length_c   1.000
_cell.angle_alpha   90.00
_cell.angle_beta   90.00
_cell.angle_gamma   90.00
#
_symmetry.space_group_name_H-M   'P 1'
#
loop_
_entity.id
_entity.type
_entity.pdbx_description
1 polymer ?
#
loop_
_entity_poly.entity_id
_entity_poly.type
_entity_poly.pdbx_seq_one_letter_code
_entity_poly.pdbx_strand_id
1 'polypeptide(L)'
;MSDTNDVQPWLFPVEPYEGESFSHFLGRFRRRNHLSPNTLGDLAGIGGVVARWERFHLNPFPTDQEFQALADVVGVDSLRLRAMLPPNGTGMKCDPIRLCGACYGEVPCHRRSWQYKSVWKCDKHQLKLISKCPNCRAKFKMPALWEFGCCHRCRLPFEAIAKYQKMA
;
A
#
# COMPACT_ATOMS: atom_id res chain seq x y z
N MET A 1 25.48 -23.02 9.62
CA MET A 1 25.67 -21.57 9.38
C MET A 1 25.26 -21.34 7.94
N SER A 2 23.99 -20.97 7.72
CA SER A 2 23.45 -20.70 6.38
C SER A 2 23.58 -19.20 6.14
N ASP A 3 24.70 -18.80 5.54
CA ASP A 3 24.96 -17.41 5.22
C ASP A 3 24.14 -16.97 3.99
N THR A 4 23.58 -15.77 4.16
CA THR A 4 23.06 -14.82 3.16
C THR A 4 21.89 -15.24 2.28
N ASN A 5 20.72 -14.70 2.61
CA ASN A 5 19.62 -14.44 1.68
C ASN A 5 20.18 -13.66 0.47
N ASP A 6 20.50 -14.37 -0.61
CA ASP A 6 20.77 -13.79 -1.93
C ASP A 6 19.47 -13.16 -2.45
N VAL A 7 19.21 -11.93 -2.00
CA VAL A 7 18.34 -11.01 -2.74
C VAL A 7 18.89 -11.01 -4.16
N GLN A 8 18.07 -11.42 -5.13
CA GLN A 8 18.50 -11.51 -6.52
C GLN A 8 19.22 -10.20 -6.91
N PRO A 9 20.49 -10.24 -7.36
CA PRO A 9 21.38 -9.07 -7.40
C PRO A 9 20.90 -7.93 -8.33
N TRP A 10 19.84 -8.15 -9.10
CA TRP A 10 19.18 -7.17 -9.97
C TRP A 10 17.94 -6.50 -9.36
N LEU A 11 17.50 -6.90 -8.16
CA LEU A 11 16.38 -6.27 -7.48
C LEU A 11 16.88 -5.09 -6.64
N PHE A 12 16.34 -3.92 -6.93
CA PHE A 12 16.57 -2.71 -6.16
C PHE A 12 15.67 -2.72 -4.91
N PRO A 13 16.25 -2.59 -3.71
CA PRO A 13 15.49 -2.57 -2.47
C PRO A 13 14.60 -1.32 -2.40
N VAL A 14 13.48 -1.46 -1.68
CA VAL A 14 12.57 -0.35 -1.37
C VAL A 14 12.25 -0.38 0.11
N GLU A 15 12.62 0.69 0.82
CA GLU A 15 12.30 0.82 2.23
C GLU A 15 10.80 1.11 2.46
N PRO A 16 10.12 0.34 3.33
CA PRO A 16 8.74 0.63 3.69
C PRO A 16 8.63 1.82 4.63
N TYR A 17 7.70 2.72 4.33
CA TYR A 17 7.40 3.82 5.26
C TYR A 17 6.69 3.31 6.51
N GLU A 18 6.81 4.04 7.60
CA GLU A 18 6.04 3.76 8.81
C GLU A 18 4.53 3.87 8.55
N GLY A 19 3.80 2.81 8.92
CA GLY A 19 2.35 2.74 8.75
C GLY A 19 1.87 2.63 7.30
N GLU A 20 2.77 2.43 6.34
CA GLU A 20 2.44 2.21 4.93
C GLU A 20 1.51 1.00 4.76
N SER A 21 0.57 1.09 3.82
CA SER A 21 -0.25 -0.05 3.45
C SER A 21 0.51 -1.00 2.55
N PHE A 22 0.26 -2.29 2.74
CA PHE A 22 0.89 -3.34 1.95
C PHE A 22 0.69 -3.15 0.44
N SER A 23 -0.51 -2.75 0.01
CA SER A 23 -0.81 -2.39 -1.38
C SER A 23 0.12 -1.31 -1.94
N HIS A 24 0.37 -0.24 -1.17
CA HIS A 24 1.20 0.87 -1.64
C HIS A 24 2.67 0.47 -1.73
N PHE A 25 3.17 -0.25 -0.71
CA PHE A 25 4.52 -0.79 -0.67
C PHE A 25 4.80 -1.70 -1.89
N LEU A 26 3.95 -2.70 -2.14
CA LEU A 26 4.10 -3.62 -3.28
C LEU A 26 4.13 -2.86 -4.62
N GLY A 27 3.26 -1.87 -4.78
CA GLY A 27 3.28 -1.02 -5.97
C GLY A 27 4.60 -0.27 -6.15
N ARG A 28 5.16 0.30 -5.09
CA ARG A 28 6.47 0.99 -5.13
C ARG A 28 7.60 0.02 -5.49
N PHE A 29 7.66 -1.12 -4.81
CA PHE A 29 8.65 -2.16 -5.08
C PHE A 29 8.61 -2.62 -6.54
N ARG A 30 7.42 -2.94 -7.04
CA ARG A 30 7.25 -3.38 -8.42
C ARG A 30 7.63 -2.33 -9.44
N ARG A 31 7.25 -1.07 -9.25
CA ARG A 31 7.63 0.01 -10.17
C ARG A 31 9.15 0.20 -10.20
N ARG A 32 9.79 0.18 -9.04
CA ARG A 32 11.25 0.34 -8.93
C ARG A 32 12.02 -0.76 -9.66
N ASN A 33 11.40 -1.94 -9.79
CA ASN A 33 11.97 -3.15 -10.38
C ASN A 33 11.31 -3.57 -11.70
N HIS A 34 10.45 -2.72 -12.28
CA HIS A 34 9.70 -2.99 -13.52
C HIS A 34 8.93 -4.33 -13.54
N LEU A 35 8.35 -4.71 -12.39
CA LEU A 35 7.65 -5.98 -12.22
C LEU A 35 6.13 -5.85 -12.38
N SER A 36 5.52 -6.85 -13.02
CA SER A 36 4.08 -7.09 -12.88
C SER A 36 3.77 -7.76 -11.53
N PRO A 37 2.52 -7.69 -11.03
CA PRO A 37 2.12 -8.43 -9.83
C PRO A 37 2.38 -9.94 -9.94
N ASN A 38 2.14 -10.52 -11.12
CA ASN A 38 2.37 -11.94 -11.36
C ASN A 38 3.86 -12.26 -11.32
N THR A 39 4.70 -11.46 -12.01
CA THR A 39 6.16 -11.65 -11.99
C THR A 39 6.72 -11.59 -10.56
N LEU A 40 6.23 -10.69 -9.71
CA LEU A 40 6.61 -10.66 -8.30
C LEU A 40 6.18 -11.93 -7.56
N GLY A 41 4.96 -12.40 -7.81
CA GLY A 41 4.45 -13.65 -7.25
C GLY A 41 5.22 -14.89 -7.70
N ASP A 42 5.64 -14.92 -8.96
CA ASP A 42 6.45 -16.00 -9.53
C ASP A 42 7.85 -16.01 -8.93
N LEU A 43 8.49 -14.84 -8.77
CA LEU A 43 9.78 -14.70 -8.09
C LEU A 43 9.73 -15.18 -6.64
N ALA A 44 8.62 -14.92 -5.94
CA ALA A 44 8.41 -15.35 -4.56
C ALA A 44 7.82 -16.78 -4.46
N GLY A 45 7.52 -17.46 -5.56
CA GLY A 45 6.90 -18.79 -5.53
C GLY A 45 5.49 -18.84 -4.93
N ILE A 46 4.79 -17.70 -4.84
CA ILE A 46 3.43 -17.56 -4.27
C ILE A 46 2.36 -17.34 -5.35
N GLY A 47 2.77 -17.23 -6.62
CA GLY A 47 1.88 -17.10 -7.78
C GLY A 47 1.01 -15.83 -7.76
N GLY A 48 -0.18 -15.89 -8.39
CA GLY A 48 -1.02 -14.72 -8.66
C GLY A 48 -1.66 -14.02 -7.44
N VAL A 49 -1.35 -14.42 -6.20
CA VAL A 49 -1.96 -13.87 -4.98
C VAL A 49 -1.60 -12.40 -4.75
N VAL A 50 -0.43 -11.96 -5.22
CA VAL A 50 0.06 -10.59 -5.09
C VAL A 50 -0.96 -9.58 -5.65
N ALA A 51 -1.50 -9.84 -6.84
CA ALA A 51 -2.48 -8.97 -7.49
C ALA A 51 -3.76 -8.77 -6.65
N ARG A 52 -4.10 -9.76 -5.83
CA ARG A 52 -5.25 -9.69 -4.93
C ARG A 52 -4.91 -8.93 -3.65
N TRP A 53 -3.73 -9.14 -3.09
CA TRP A 53 -3.29 -8.42 -1.90
C TRP A 53 -3.14 -6.92 -2.14
N GLU A 54 -2.72 -6.52 -3.34
CA GLU A 54 -2.73 -5.11 -3.77
C GLU A 54 -4.12 -4.46 -3.73
N ARG A 55 -5.19 -5.26 -3.81
CA ARG A 55 -6.59 -4.81 -3.69
C ARG A 55 -7.15 -4.96 -2.27
N PHE A 56 -6.30 -5.29 -1.29
CA PHE A 56 -6.69 -5.67 0.06
C PHE A 56 -7.61 -6.91 0.12
N HIS A 57 -7.57 -7.78 -0.89
CA HIS A 57 -8.35 -9.03 -0.93
C HIS A 57 -7.55 -10.20 -0.34
N LEU A 58 -7.53 -10.23 0.99
CA LEU A 58 -6.75 -11.14 1.84
C LEU A 58 -7.55 -12.40 2.25
N ASN A 59 -8.38 -12.99 1.39
CA ASN A 59 -9.12 -14.22 1.71
C ASN A 59 -8.87 -15.34 0.69
N PRO A 60 -8.05 -16.37 0.97
CA PRO A 60 -7.48 -16.68 2.28
C PRO A 60 -6.45 -15.63 2.71
N PHE A 61 -6.30 -15.49 4.04
CA PHE A 61 -5.32 -14.59 4.62
C PHE A 61 -3.91 -15.12 4.34
N PRO A 62 -2.91 -14.26 4.04
CA PRO A 62 -1.57 -14.74 3.73
C PRO A 62 -0.98 -15.54 4.88
N THR A 63 -0.39 -16.67 4.55
CA THR A 63 0.32 -17.55 5.49
C THR A 63 1.69 -16.99 5.83
N ASP A 64 2.27 -17.48 6.93
CA ASP A 64 3.62 -17.08 7.36
C ASP A 64 4.68 -17.51 6.33
N GLN A 65 4.47 -18.66 5.67
CA GLN A 65 5.34 -19.13 4.59
C GLN A 65 5.31 -18.21 3.38
N GLU A 66 4.12 -17.80 2.93
CA GLU A 66 4.00 -16.85 1.82
C GLU A 66 4.61 -15.48 2.16
N PHE A 67 4.50 -15.05 3.42
CA PHE A 67 5.16 -13.82 3.88
C PHE A 67 6.66 -13.93 3.88
N GLN A 68 7.22 -15.06 4.34
CA GLN A 68 8.65 -15.28 4.33
C GLN A 68 9.18 -15.31 2.90
N ALA A 69 8.51 -16.04 2.00
CA ALA A 69 8.91 -16.12 0.60
C ALA A 69 8.90 -14.74 -0.09
N LEU A 70 7.89 -13.92 0.19
CA LEU A 70 7.87 -12.54 -0.30
C LEU A 70 8.95 -11.67 0.35
N ALA A 71 9.18 -11.81 1.66
CA ALA A 71 10.20 -11.09 2.43
C ALA A 71 11.60 -11.27 1.84
N ASP A 72 11.94 -12.51 1.50
CA ASP A 72 13.24 -12.86 0.91
C ASP A 72 13.44 -12.18 -0.45
N VAL A 73 12.39 -12.07 -1.27
CA VAL A 73 12.44 -11.39 -2.58
C VAL A 73 12.53 -9.88 -2.45
N VAL A 74 11.75 -9.28 -1.56
CA VAL A 74 11.69 -7.80 -1.44
C VAL A 74 12.77 -7.22 -0.54
N GLY A 75 13.52 -8.07 0.18
CA GLY A 75 14.56 -7.66 1.11
C GLY A 75 14.02 -6.94 2.36
N VAL A 76 12.81 -7.29 2.80
CA VAL A 76 12.16 -6.70 3.99
C VAL A 76 11.76 -7.80 4.95
N ASP A 77 12.06 -7.63 6.23
CA ASP A 77 11.67 -8.56 7.29
C ASP A 77 10.17 -8.97 7.22
N SER A 78 9.90 -10.27 7.42
CA SER A 78 8.56 -10.83 7.25
C SER A 78 7.56 -10.30 8.28
N LEU A 79 8.00 -10.01 9.51
CA LEU A 79 7.15 -9.37 10.53
C LEU A 79 6.82 -7.93 10.14
N ARG A 80 7.78 -7.22 9.54
CA ARG A 80 7.56 -5.87 9.00
C ARG A 80 6.54 -5.87 7.86
N LEU A 81 6.61 -6.83 6.94
CA LEU A 81 5.58 -6.99 5.88
C LEU A 81 4.22 -7.30 6.48
N ARG A 82 4.14 -8.24 7.45
CA ARG A 82 2.90 -8.59 8.13
C ARG A 82 2.28 -7.39 8.84
N ALA A 83 3.09 -6.53 9.44
CA ALA A 83 2.61 -5.32 10.09
C ALA A 83 1.93 -4.33 9.11
N MET A 84 2.15 -4.43 7.79
CA MET A 84 1.45 -3.59 6.80
C MET A 84 0.02 -4.06 6.50
N LEU A 85 -0.34 -5.27 6.93
CA LEU A 85 -1.70 -5.78 6.91
C LEU A 85 -2.50 -5.31 8.15
N PRO A 86 -3.84 -5.31 8.06
CA PRO A 86 -4.68 -5.16 9.25
C PRO A 86 -4.35 -6.22 10.31
N PRO A 87 -4.36 -5.88 11.61
CA PRO A 87 -4.33 -6.87 12.68
C PRO A 87 -5.50 -7.85 12.56
N ASN A 88 -5.32 -9.07 13.07
CA ASN A 88 -6.38 -10.09 13.07
C ASN A 88 -7.69 -9.54 13.67
N GLY A 89 -8.82 -9.84 13.01
CA GLY A 89 -10.14 -9.35 13.41
C GLY A 89 -10.44 -7.89 13.01
N THR A 90 -9.47 -7.13 12.48
CA THR A 90 -9.70 -5.75 12.06
C THR A 90 -10.43 -5.71 10.72
N GLY A 91 -11.67 -5.22 10.72
CA GLY A 91 -12.45 -5.03 9.50
C GLY A 91 -11.85 -3.95 8.59
N MET A 92 -11.65 -4.27 7.32
CA MET A 92 -11.16 -3.35 6.29
C MET A 92 -12.28 -2.84 5.37
N LYS A 93 -12.14 -1.61 4.89
CA LYS A 93 -12.84 -1.06 3.72
C LYS A 93 -11.90 -1.19 2.52
N CYS A 94 -12.09 -2.23 1.71
CA CYS A 94 -11.25 -2.46 0.53
C CYS A 94 -11.62 -1.53 -0.65
N ASP A 95 -12.90 -1.10 -0.72
CA ASP A 95 -13.39 0.02 -1.54
C ASP A 95 -14.36 0.86 -0.69
N PRO A 96 -14.41 2.19 -0.86
CA PRO A 96 -13.53 3.00 -1.70
C PRO A 96 -12.18 3.27 -1.04
N ILE A 97 -11.14 3.49 -1.86
CA ILE A 97 -9.82 3.85 -1.37
C ILE A 97 -9.87 5.24 -0.72
N ARG A 98 -9.26 5.39 0.47
CA ARG A 98 -9.32 6.60 1.29
C ARG A 98 -7.95 7.26 1.40
N LEU A 99 -7.95 8.58 1.54
CA LEU A 99 -6.76 9.41 1.53
C LEU A 99 -6.89 10.55 2.55
N CYS A 100 -5.78 10.84 3.24
CA CYS A 100 -5.51 12.15 3.84
C CYS A 100 -4.42 12.84 3.02
N GLY A 101 -4.78 13.94 2.34
CA GLY A 101 -3.84 14.73 1.55
C GLY A 101 -2.77 15.41 2.39
N ALA A 102 -3.09 15.83 3.62
CA ALA A 102 -2.12 16.42 4.53
C ALA A 102 -1.04 15.40 4.93
N CYS A 103 -1.44 14.20 5.36
CA CYS A 103 -0.47 13.12 5.60
C CYS A 103 0.35 12.76 4.36
N TYR A 104 -0.28 12.74 3.18
CA TYR A 104 0.42 12.38 1.96
C TYR A 104 1.46 13.44 1.56
N GLY A 105 1.22 14.72 1.85
CA GLY A 105 2.19 15.79 1.67
C GLY A 105 3.36 15.75 2.66
N GLU A 106 3.18 15.13 3.83
CA GLU A 106 4.28 14.91 4.79
C GLU A 106 5.13 13.69 4.42
N VAL A 107 4.46 12.56 4.13
CA VAL A 107 5.07 11.31 3.71
C VAL A 107 4.24 10.76 2.55
N PRO A 108 4.81 10.59 1.34
CA PRO A 108 4.07 10.21 0.14
C PRO A 108 3.72 8.71 0.13
N CYS A 109 2.99 8.28 1.16
CA CYS A 109 2.56 6.90 1.35
C CYS A 109 1.06 6.85 1.67
N HIS A 110 0.40 5.82 1.16
CA HIS A 110 -0.93 5.49 1.64
C HIS A 110 -0.82 4.73 2.96
N ARG A 111 -1.47 5.21 4.02
CA ARG A 111 -1.44 4.55 5.33
C ARG A 111 -2.43 3.39 5.44
N ARG A 112 -2.04 2.28 6.07
CA ARG A 112 -2.93 1.11 6.28
C ARG A 112 -4.18 1.48 7.08
N SER A 113 -4.02 2.33 8.10
CA SER A 113 -5.10 2.71 9.02
C SER A 113 -6.25 3.45 8.34
N TRP A 114 -5.97 4.12 7.21
CA TRP A 114 -7.01 4.77 6.42
C TRP A 114 -8.03 3.79 5.86
N GLN A 115 -7.77 2.48 5.86
CA GLN A 115 -8.71 1.47 5.38
C GLN A 115 -9.43 0.71 6.48
N TYR A 116 -9.20 1.00 7.76
CA TYR A 116 -9.95 0.36 8.84
C TYR A 116 -11.40 0.84 8.86
N LYS A 117 -12.37 -0.07 9.03
CA LYS A 117 -13.81 0.27 9.06
C LYS A 117 -14.16 1.28 10.16
N SER A 118 -13.46 1.23 11.29
CA SER A 118 -13.60 2.12 12.44
C SER A 118 -13.03 3.53 12.21
N VAL A 119 -12.11 3.69 11.24
CA VAL A 119 -11.43 4.96 10.99
C VAL A 119 -12.17 5.70 9.87
N TRP A 120 -12.67 6.90 10.14
CA TRP A 120 -13.31 7.76 9.12
C TRP A 120 -12.65 9.15 9.02
N LYS A 121 -11.78 9.48 9.96
CA LYS A 121 -10.96 10.70 9.98
C LYS A 121 -9.49 10.36 10.16
N CYS A 122 -8.63 11.26 9.72
CA CYS A 122 -7.21 11.21 10.03
C CYS A 122 -7.01 11.56 11.51
N ASP A 123 -6.28 10.72 12.22
CA ASP A 123 -5.86 10.87 13.61
C ASP A 123 -4.86 12.03 13.80
N LYS A 124 -3.93 12.21 12.86
CA LYS A 124 -2.92 13.28 12.92
C LYS A 124 -3.50 14.66 12.63
N HIS A 125 -4.24 14.81 11.52
CA HIS A 125 -4.70 16.12 11.04
C HIS A 125 -6.16 16.42 11.37
N GLN A 126 -6.90 15.49 11.97
CA GLN A 126 -8.33 15.62 12.28
C GLN A 126 -9.20 15.97 11.05
N LEU A 127 -8.73 15.62 9.84
CA LEU A 127 -9.43 15.81 8.58
C LEU A 127 -10.25 14.57 8.22
N LYS A 128 -11.44 14.75 7.62
CA LYS A 128 -12.21 13.63 7.06
C LYS A 128 -11.41 12.94 5.97
N LEU A 129 -11.29 11.62 6.05
CA LEU A 129 -10.67 10.84 4.97
C LEU A 129 -11.57 10.91 3.74
N ILE A 130 -11.01 11.30 2.60
CA ILE A 130 -11.77 11.40 1.36
C ILE A 130 -11.50 10.21 0.46
N SER A 131 -12.47 9.87 -0.39
CA SER A 131 -12.40 8.68 -1.26
C SER A 131 -12.55 8.98 -2.76
N LYS A 132 -12.68 10.26 -3.10
CA LYS A 132 -12.80 10.77 -4.46
C LYS A 132 -11.99 12.04 -4.58
N CYS A 133 -11.44 12.29 -5.77
CA CYS A 133 -10.77 13.54 -6.07
C CYS A 133 -11.74 14.72 -5.88
N PRO A 134 -11.37 15.77 -5.13
CA PRO A 134 -12.24 16.92 -4.91
C PRO A 134 -12.50 17.71 -6.19
N ASN A 135 -11.55 17.72 -7.13
CA ASN A 135 -11.66 18.43 -8.41
C ASN A 135 -12.54 17.69 -9.43
N CYS A 136 -12.19 16.45 -9.81
CA CYS A 136 -12.88 15.73 -10.89
C CYS A 136 -13.80 14.59 -10.44
N ARG A 137 -13.97 14.40 -9.12
CA ARG A 137 -14.85 13.39 -8.49
C ARG A 137 -14.53 11.92 -8.79
N ALA A 138 -13.45 11.64 -9.53
CA ALA A 138 -12.99 10.27 -9.78
C ALA A 138 -12.63 9.57 -8.46
N LYS A 139 -13.04 8.31 -8.30
CA LYS A 139 -12.58 7.46 -7.18
C LYS A 139 -11.07 7.28 -7.26
N PHE A 140 -10.40 7.19 -6.11
CA PHE A 140 -8.99 6.83 -6.10
C PHE A 140 -8.81 5.36 -6.51
N LYS A 141 -7.80 5.09 -7.34
CA LYS A 141 -7.40 3.73 -7.69
C LYS A 141 -6.74 3.05 -6.49
N MET A 142 -6.53 1.74 -6.55
CA MET A 142 -5.79 1.02 -5.51
C MET A 142 -4.41 1.66 -5.26
N PRO A 143 -3.92 1.71 -4.01
CA PRO A 143 -2.66 2.37 -3.67
C PRO A 143 -1.45 1.86 -4.45
N ALA A 144 -1.44 0.59 -4.83
CA ALA A 144 -0.43 0.01 -5.71
C ALA A 144 -0.27 0.75 -7.05
N LEU A 145 -1.26 1.56 -7.49
CA LEU A 145 -1.23 2.33 -8.74
C LEU A 145 -0.91 3.83 -8.54
N TRP A 146 -0.51 4.26 -7.36
CA TRP A 146 -0.27 5.68 -7.03
C TRP A 146 1.15 6.13 -7.40
N GLU A 147 1.60 5.83 -8.63
CA GLU A 147 2.96 6.14 -9.10
C GLU A 147 3.34 7.61 -8.95
N PHE A 148 2.44 8.50 -9.34
CA PHE A 148 2.71 9.93 -9.41
C PHE A 148 2.11 10.73 -8.25
N GLY A 149 1.62 10.05 -7.19
CA GLY A 149 1.01 10.71 -6.05
C GLY A 149 -0.10 11.71 -6.40
N CYS A 150 -0.90 11.42 -7.43
CA CYS A 150 -1.91 12.34 -7.93
C CYS A 150 -3.15 11.63 -8.47
N CYS A 151 -4.21 12.40 -8.69
CA CYS A 151 -5.43 11.89 -9.31
C CYS A 151 -5.14 11.36 -10.73
N HIS A 152 -5.47 10.10 -11.00
CA HIS A 152 -5.26 9.48 -12.31
C HIS A 152 -6.01 10.17 -13.48
N ARG A 153 -7.04 10.97 -13.20
CA ARG A 153 -7.86 11.64 -14.23
C ARG A 153 -7.45 13.09 -14.48
N CYS A 154 -7.40 13.91 -13.42
CA CYS A 154 -7.15 15.35 -13.53
C CYS A 154 -5.77 15.79 -13.03
N ARG A 155 -4.92 14.84 -12.63
CA ARG A 155 -3.54 15.07 -12.17
C ARG A 155 -3.39 15.97 -10.93
N LEU A 156 -4.49 16.34 -10.26
CA LEU A 156 -4.41 17.05 -8.97
C LEU A 156 -3.53 16.25 -7.99
N PRO A 157 -2.41 16.82 -7.51
CA PRO A 157 -1.54 16.16 -6.54
C PRO A 157 -2.27 15.81 -5.25
N PHE A 158 -1.95 14.67 -4.64
CA PHE A 158 -2.59 14.23 -3.41
C PHE A 158 -2.26 15.12 -2.21
N GLU A 159 -1.08 15.75 -2.17
CA GLU A 159 -0.78 16.76 -1.16
C GLU A 159 -1.70 17.99 -1.25
N ALA A 160 -2.00 18.44 -2.48
CA ALA A 160 -2.85 19.61 -2.72
C ALA A 160 -4.32 19.37 -2.33
N ILE A 161 -4.73 18.10 -2.22
CA ILE A 161 -6.05 17.70 -1.76
C ILE A 161 -6.33 18.17 -0.32
N ALA A 162 -5.30 18.36 0.52
CA ALA A 162 -5.45 18.81 1.90
C ALA A 162 -6.34 20.08 2.01
N LYS A 163 -6.19 21.01 1.07
CA LYS A 163 -6.94 22.28 1.00
C LYS A 163 -8.46 22.10 0.81
N TYR A 164 -8.89 20.92 0.35
CA TYR A 164 -10.30 20.59 0.08
C TYR A 164 -10.90 19.68 1.14
N GLN A 165 -10.11 19.16 2.07
CA GLN A 165 -10.59 18.29 3.13
C GLN A 165 -11.23 19.10 4.24
N LYS A 166 -12.34 18.59 4.78
CA LYS A 166 -13.06 19.22 5.90
C LYS A 166 -12.55 18.66 7.22
N MET A 167 -12.57 19.49 8.26
CA MET A 167 -12.43 19.03 9.64
C MET A 167 -13.51 17.98 9.96
N ALA A 168 -13.10 16.98 10.73
CA ALA A 168 -13.90 15.81 11.05
C ALA A 168 -15.04 16.10 12.02
#